data_AF-A0A371CXN7-F1
#
_entry.id   AF-A0A371CXN7-F1
#
_cell.length_a   1.000
_cell.length_b   1.000
_cell.length_c   1.000
_cell.angle_alpha   90.00
_cell.angle_beta   90.00
_cell.angle_gamma   90.00
#
_symmetry.space_group_name_H-M   'P 1'
#
loop_
_entity.id
_entity.type
_entity.pdbx_description
1 polymer ?
#
loop_
_entity_poly.entity_id
_entity_poly.type
_entity_poly.pdbx_seq_one_letter_code
_entity_poly.pdbx_strand_id
1 'polypeptide(L)'
;TSHLIRGYPGRIPTGRLIAFLRVCDRQSCNVSTWSDEARDGWINRRAARREQANRPDSDLRVLREESLERERTEIHETLEDLTRKSAWELQKRPTRTYPAPFAGKLFLPLRYQDDDRKQSIKFAEGDDLNFLVYRFYDAKPDSGFQGTNYVTEDGITSKRHEYLGPTPHVAGYQLEDGPH
;
A
#
# COMPACT_ATOMS: atom_id res chain seq x y z
N THR A 1 -12.38 26.13 -22.01
CA THR A 1 -10.99 25.93 -22.45
C THR A 1 -10.28 25.11 -21.40
N SER A 2 -10.18 23.79 -21.63
CA SER A 2 -9.69 22.82 -20.65
C SER A 2 -8.17 22.72 -20.72
N HIS A 3 -7.49 22.87 -19.58
CA HIS A 3 -6.07 22.55 -19.47
C HIS A 3 -5.91 21.21 -18.75
N LEU A 4 -5.51 20.20 -19.54
CA LEU A 4 -4.89 18.98 -19.07
C LEU A 4 -3.58 19.33 -18.34
N ILE A 5 -3.39 18.81 -17.13
CA ILE A 5 -2.06 18.66 -16.56
C ILE A 5 -1.73 17.16 -16.61
N ARG A 6 -0.84 16.83 -17.55
CA ARG A 6 -0.19 15.52 -17.70
C ARG A 6 0.67 15.24 -16.47
N GLY A 7 0.56 14.02 -15.93
CA GLY A 7 1.50 13.51 -14.93
C GLY A 7 2.90 13.32 -15.52
N TYR A 8 3.92 13.52 -14.69
CA TYR A 8 5.28 13.06 -14.94
C TYR A 8 5.81 12.23 -13.77
N PRO A 9 6.71 11.27 -14.04
CA PRO A 9 7.07 10.18 -13.14
C PRO A 9 8.24 10.60 -12.24
N GLY A 10 8.00 10.62 -10.93
CA GLY A 10 9.07 10.76 -9.94
C GLY A 10 9.78 9.42 -9.73
N ARG A 11 11.02 9.28 -10.21
CA ARG A 11 11.97 8.28 -9.71
C ARG A 11 12.34 8.63 -8.26
N ILE A 12 12.18 7.68 -7.33
CA ILE A 12 12.77 7.75 -5.99
C ILE A 12 13.86 6.65 -5.90
N PRO A 13 15.12 7.00 -5.60
CA PRO A 13 16.18 6.04 -5.29
C PRO A 13 16.17 5.67 -3.79
N THR A 14 16.66 4.46 -3.48
CA THR A 14 16.90 3.87 -2.14
C THR A 14 15.62 3.58 -1.34
N GLY A 15 15.33 2.43 -0.75
CA GLY A 15 16.06 1.21 -0.40
C GLY A 15 15.37 0.70 0.86
N ARG A 16 14.68 -0.45 0.80
CA ARG A 16 13.83 -1.06 1.86
C ARG A 16 12.45 -0.43 2.11
N LEU A 17 11.49 -0.80 1.28
CA LEU A 17 10.09 -1.09 1.66
C LEU A 17 9.45 -1.76 0.43
N ILE A 18 9.25 -3.08 0.47
CA ILE A 18 8.30 -3.70 -0.47
C ILE A 18 6.94 -3.59 0.20
N ALA A 19 6.25 -2.52 -0.12
CA ALA A 19 4.81 -2.44 -0.06
C ALA A 19 4.40 -1.41 -1.11
N PHE A 20 3.90 -1.90 -2.24
CA PHE A 20 3.26 -1.06 -3.23
C PHE A 20 1.98 -0.50 -2.61
N LEU A 21 2.02 0.76 -2.22
CA LEU A 21 0.84 1.61 -2.15
C LEU A 21 0.35 1.83 -3.58
N ARG A 22 -0.68 1.08 -3.99
CA ARG A 22 -1.56 1.53 -5.07
C ARG A 22 -2.89 1.93 -4.48
N VAL A 23 -3.09 3.25 -4.46
CA VAL A 23 -4.40 3.87 -4.60
C VAL A 23 -5.10 3.20 -5.79
N CYS A 24 -6.34 2.79 -5.57
CA CYS A 24 -7.20 2.13 -6.56
C CYS A 24 -7.09 2.78 -7.95
N ASP A 25 -6.87 1.92 -8.94
CA ASP A 25 -6.94 2.28 -10.36
C ASP A 25 -8.43 2.31 -10.78
N ARG A 26 -9.00 3.50 -10.69
CA ARG A 26 -9.97 4.15 -11.59
C ARG A 26 -11.23 3.44 -12.13
N GLN A 27 -11.61 2.23 -11.72
CA GLN A 27 -12.80 1.57 -12.30
C GLN A 27 -13.70 0.80 -11.32
N SER A 28 -13.71 1.14 -10.03
CA SER A 28 -14.88 0.92 -9.16
C SER A 28 -14.84 1.73 -7.86
N CYS A 29 -14.19 2.90 -7.87
CA CYS A 29 -14.48 3.88 -6.82
C CYS A 29 -15.81 4.50 -7.20
N ASN A 30 -16.90 4.09 -6.55
CA ASN A 30 -18.04 4.98 -6.38
C ASN A 30 -17.43 6.29 -5.84
N VAL A 31 -17.28 7.30 -6.71
CA VAL A 31 -16.89 8.63 -6.25
C VAL A 31 -18.09 9.04 -5.42
N SER A 32 -18.05 8.78 -4.11
CA SER A 32 -19.07 9.31 -3.21
C SER A 32 -18.95 10.80 -3.40
N THR A 33 -19.89 11.39 -4.15
CA THR A 33 -19.94 12.83 -4.32
C THR A 33 -20.09 13.36 -2.91
N TRP A 34 -19.00 13.94 -2.39
CA TRP A 34 -19.01 14.50 -1.05
C TRP A 34 -20.16 15.49 -0.99
N SER A 35 -21.11 15.27 -0.07
CA SER A 35 -22.12 16.28 0.21
C SER A 35 -21.43 17.58 0.58
N ASP A 36 -22.03 18.71 0.25
CA ASP A 36 -21.45 20.02 0.57
C ASP A 36 -21.22 20.15 2.09
N GLU A 37 -22.12 19.58 2.90
CA GLU A 37 -21.97 19.47 4.36
C GLU A 37 -20.73 18.67 4.79
N ALA A 38 -20.44 17.55 4.13
CA ALA A 38 -19.24 16.75 4.43
C ALA A 38 -17.97 17.50 4.04
N ARG A 39 -18.01 18.22 2.92
CA ARG A 39 -16.91 19.06 2.42
C ARG A 39 -16.63 20.20 3.39
N ASP A 40 -17.66 20.94 3.77
CA ASP A 40 -17.57 22.08 4.70
C ASP A 40 -17.15 21.61 6.09
N GLY A 41 -17.67 20.46 6.54
CA GLY A 41 -17.25 19.82 7.79
C GLY A 41 -15.76 19.47 7.80
N TRP A 42 -15.20 18.99 6.68
CA TRP A 42 -13.76 18.73 6.56
C TRP A 42 -12.94 20.02 6.50
N ILE A 43 -13.41 21.03 5.75
CA ILE A 43 -12.77 22.36 5.70
C ILE A 43 -12.70 22.97 7.10
N ASN A 44 -13.79 22.93 7.86
CA ASN A 44 -13.87 23.48 9.21
C ASN A 44 -12.97 22.71 10.19
N ARG A 45 -12.95 21.37 10.14
CA ARG A 45 -12.01 20.57 10.96
C ARG A 45 -10.55 20.89 10.64
N ARG A 46 -10.23 21.11 9.36
CA ARG A 46 -8.89 21.49 8.91
C ARG A 46 -8.52 22.89 9.39
N ALA A 47 -9.44 23.86 9.28
CA ALA A 47 -9.25 25.21 9.79
C ALA A 47 -9.03 25.22 11.31
N ALA A 48 -9.86 24.52 12.07
CA ALA A 48 -9.74 24.41 13.53
C ALA A 48 -8.44 23.72 13.97
N ARG A 49 -8.00 22.66 13.27
CA ARG A 49 -6.71 22.01 13.54
C ARG A 49 -5.53 22.96 13.31
N ARG A 50 -5.60 23.80 12.27
CA ARG A 50 -4.57 24.80 11.96
C ARG A 50 -4.51 25.90 13.03
N GLU A 51 -5.67 26.35 13.50
CA GLU A 51 -5.81 27.31 14.62
C GLU A 51 -5.24 26.74 15.93
N GLN A 52 -5.57 25.48 16.27
CA GLN A 52 -5.06 24.80 17.46
C GLN A 52 -3.55 24.54 17.42
N ALA A 53 -2.99 24.25 16.24
CA ALA A 53 -1.56 24.04 16.06
C ALA A 53 -0.74 25.33 16.21
N ASN A 54 -1.38 26.47 16.53
CA ASN A 54 -0.76 27.80 16.57
C ASN A 54 0.06 28.06 15.30
N ARG A 55 -0.40 27.52 14.14
CA ARG A 55 0.20 27.85 12.86
C ARG A 55 -0.30 29.27 12.57
N PRO A 56 0.51 30.32 12.74
CA PRO A 56 0.08 31.63 12.32
C PRO A 56 -0.27 31.49 10.85
N ASP A 57 -1.38 32.12 10.49
CA ASP A 57 -1.89 32.29 9.14
C ASP A 57 -0.81 32.08 8.09
N SER A 58 -1.10 31.24 7.09
CA SER A 58 -0.52 31.33 5.77
C SER A 58 0.04 32.73 5.54
N ASP A 59 1.36 32.88 5.72
CA ASP A 59 2.03 34.10 5.28
C ASP A 59 1.51 34.32 3.86
N LEU A 60 0.96 35.50 3.54
CA LEU A 60 0.45 35.77 2.18
C LEU A 60 1.54 35.53 1.12
N ARG A 61 2.81 35.39 1.55
CA ARG A 61 3.97 34.97 0.77
C ARG A 61 4.05 33.46 0.51
N VAL A 62 3.52 32.60 1.38
CA VAL A 62 3.48 31.14 1.22
C VAL A 62 2.29 30.78 0.36
N LEU A 63 2.58 30.36 -0.87
CA LEU A 63 1.56 30.03 -1.84
C LEU A 63 0.72 28.83 -1.35
N ARG A 64 -0.58 28.88 -1.63
CA ARG A 64 -1.54 27.80 -1.34
C ARG A 64 -1.01 26.41 -1.72
N GLU A 65 -0.27 26.31 -2.82
CA GLU A 65 0.31 25.05 -3.28
C GLU A 65 1.40 24.52 -2.35
N GLU A 66 2.26 25.38 -1.79
CA GLU A 66 3.30 24.97 -0.83
C GLU A 66 2.68 24.48 0.48
N SER A 67 1.61 25.15 0.94
CA SER A 67 0.84 24.68 2.11
C SER A 67 0.19 23.32 1.87
N LEU A 68 -0.37 23.10 0.66
CA LEU A 68 -0.96 21.83 0.28
C LEU A 68 0.09 20.73 0.19
N GLU A 69 1.27 21.04 -0.36
CA GLU A 69 2.34 20.06 -0.51
C GLU A 69 2.90 19.64 0.85
N ARG A 70 3.11 20.58 1.78
CA ARG A 70 3.50 20.24 3.16
C ARG A 70 2.51 19.31 3.83
N GLU A 71 1.21 19.58 3.69
CA GLU A 71 0.19 18.71 4.28
C GLU A 71 0.13 17.34 3.59
N ARG A 72 0.35 17.27 2.27
CA ARG A 72 0.48 15.99 1.57
C ARG A 72 1.66 15.21 2.12
N THR A 73 2.82 15.85 2.29
CA THR A 73 4.01 15.22 2.87
C THR A 73 3.73 14.75 4.30
N GLU A 74 3.14 15.59 5.17
CA GLU A 74 2.81 15.23 6.55
C GLU A 74 1.86 14.03 6.62
N ILE A 75 0.81 14.02 5.78
CA ILE A 75 -0.14 12.90 5.70
C ILE A 75 0.58 11.65 5.17
N HIS A 76 1.41 11.79 4.15
CA HIS A 76 2.17 10.69 3.56
C HIS A 76 3.10 10.05 4.59
N GLU A 77 3.90 10.85 5.29
CA GLU A 77 4.79 10.40 6.36
C GLU A 77 3.99 9.70 7.46
N THR A 78 2.87 10.28 7.89
CA THR A 78 2.00 9.67 8.91
C THR A 78 1.47 8.30 8.45
N LEU A 79 1.05 8.19 7.19
CA LEU A 79 0.56 6.93 6.62
C LEU A 79 1.66 5.90 6.48
N GLU A 80 2.86 6.28 6.04
CA GLU A 80 4.02 5.39 6.00
C GLU A 80 4.38 4.88 7.38
N ASP A 81 4.32 5.74 8.39
CA ASP A 81 4.63 5.39 9.77
C ASP A 81 3.62 4.41 10.37
N LEU A 82 2.33 4.64 10.11
CA LEU A 82 1.26 3.72 10.49
C LEU A 82 1.42 2.38 9.77
N THR A 83 1.67 2.42 8.46
CA THR A 83 1.86 1.24 7.60
C THR A 83 3.03 0.39 8.10
N ARG A 84 4.17 1.03 8.41
CA ARG A 84 5.35 0.38 8.99
C ARG A 84 5.06 -0.24 10.36
N LYS A 85 4.30 0.43 11.22
CA LYS A 85 3.93 -0.07 12.56
C LYS A 85 2.92 -1.22 12.51
N SER A 86 2.05 -1.25 11.49
CA SER A 86 1.08 -2.33 11.29
C SER A 86 1.62 -3.50 10.48
N ALA A 87 2.75 -3.32 9.79
CA ALA A 87 3.33 -4.35 8.95
C ALA A 87 3.80 -5.54 9.79
N TRP A 88 3.61 -6.74 9.28
CA TRP A 88 4.01 -7.98 9.95
C TRP A 88 5.02 -8.75 9.12
N GLU A 89 5.90 -9.49 9.80
CA GLU A 89 6.98 -10.26 9.17
C GLU A 89 6.43 -11.49 8.43
N LEU A 90 6.68 -11.55 7.11
CA LEU A 90 6.13 -12.60 6.25
C LEU A 90 6.69 -14.01 6.58
N GLN A 91 7.87 -14.07 7.19
CA GLN A 91 8.55 -15.31 7.57
C GLN A 91 7.84 -16.03 8.73
N LYS A 92 7.00 -15.32 9.48
CA LYS A 92 6.31 -15.86 10.66
C LYS A 92 4.84 -16.06 10.34
N ARG A 93 4.26 -17.10 10.93
CA ARG A 93 2.82 -17.32 10.86
C ARG A 93 2.10 -16.09 11.46
N PRO A 94 1.10 -15.52 10.76
CA PRO A 94 0.39 -14.35 11.25
C PRO A 94 -0.39 -14.68 12.53
N THR A 95 -0.38 -13.72 13.46
CA THR A 95 -1.11 -13.81 14.75
C THR A 95 -2.47 -13.12 14.70
N ARG A 96 -2.66 -12.19 13.77
CA ARG A 96 -3.91 -11.47 13.54
C ARG A 96 -4.56 -11.98 12.26
N THR A 97 -5.88 -12.09 12.27
CA THR A 97 -6.66 -12.39 11.07
C THR A 97 -7.01 -11.09 10.33
N TYR A 98 -7.13 -11.16 9.01
CA TYR A 98 -7.67 -10.08 8.19
C TYR A 98 -8.73 -10.70 7.26
N PRO A 99 -10.03 -10.68 7.66
CA PRO A 99 -11.08 -11.24 6.83
C PRO A 99 -11.25 -10.42 5.55
N ALA A 100 -11.32 -11.09 4.41
CA ALA A 100 -11.53 -10.47 3.11
C ALA A 100 -12.92 -9.81 3.06
N PRO A 101 -13.03 -8.52 2.69
CA PRO A 101 -14.30 -7.79 2.70
C PRO A 101 -15.24 -8.16 1.54
N PHE A 102 -14.73 -8.85 0.51
CA PHE A 102 -15.48 -9.31 -0.67
C PHE A 102 -14.74 -10.51 -1.28
N ALA A 103 -15.21 -11.05 -2.41
CA ALA A 103 -14.50 -12.08 -3.17
C ALA A 103 -13.72 -11.47 -4.34
N GLY A 104 -12.52 -11.97 -4.63
CA GLY A 104 -11.69 -11.35 -5.65
C GLY A 104 -10.34 -12.03 -5.87
N LYS A 105 -9.38 -11.25 -6.34
CA LYS A 105 -7.99 -11.67 -6.57
C LYS A 105 -7.02 -10.82 -5.77
N LEU A 106 -6.06 -11.49 -5.17
CA LEU A 106 -4.97 -10.90 -4.40
C LEU A 106 -3.68 -11.01 -5.20
N PHE A 107 -3.04 -9.87 -5.50
CA PHE A 107 -1.76 -9.84 -6.21
C PHE A 107 -0.59 -10.07 -5.26
N LEU A 108 0.32 -10.97 -5.66
CA LEU A 108 1.43 -11.42 -4.83
C LEU A 108 2.74 -11.39 -5.63
N PRO A 109 3.59 -10.37 -5.46
CA PRO A 109 4.88 -10.29 -6.15
C PRO A 109 5.76 -11.50 -5.84
N LEU A 110 6.55 -11.97 -6.80
CA LEU A 110 7.46 -13.10 -6.57
C LEU A 110 8.92 -12.66 -6.37
N ARG A 111 9.26 -11.42 -6.69
CA ARG A 111 10.63 -10.90 -6.60
C ARG A 111 10.67 -9.53 -5.95
N TYR A 112 11.84 -9.18 -5.44
CA TYR A 112 12.13 -7.85 -4.95
C TYR A 112 11.90 -6.81 -6.07
N GLN A 113 11.08 -5.78 -5.80
CA GLN A 113 10.69 -4.73 -6.75
C GLN A 113 9.92 -5.22 -8.00
N ASP A 114 9.29 -6.40 -7.92
CA ASP A 114 8.39 -6.86 -8.97
C ASP A 114 7.05 -6.11 -8.91
N ASP A 115 6.65 -5.53 -10.04
CA ASP A 115 5.47 -4.68 -10.18
C ASP A 115 4.42 -5.32 -11.13
N ASP A 116 4.70 -6.53 -11.62
CA ASP A 116 4.04 -7.04 -12.83
C ASP A 116 2.61 -7.56 -12.63
N ARG A 117 2.03 -7.56 -11.41
CA ARG A 117 0.68 -8.14 -11.10
C ARG A 117 0.42 -9.55 -11.68
N LYS A 118 1.43 -10.24 -12.19
CA LYS A 118 1.32 -11.50 -12.93
C LYS A 118 0.82 -12.63 -12.06
N GLN A 119 1.26 -12.62 -10.81
CA GLN A 119 0.94 -13.65 -9.86
C GLN A 119 -0.19 -13.16 -8.97
N SER A 120 -1.29 -13.91 -8.98
CA SER A 120 -2.44 -13.66 -8.12
C SER A 120 -3.04 -14.96 -7.60
N ILE A 121 -3.72 -14.87 -6.45
CA ILE A 121 -4.55 -15.95 -5.92
C ILE A 121 -5.98 -15.45 -5.79
N LYS A 122 -6.95 -16.34 -5.95
CA LYS A 122 -8.36 -16.03 -5.69
C LYS A 122 -8.65 -16.14 -4.19
N PHE A 123 -9.57 -15.31 -3.69
CA PHE A 123 -10.11 -15.38 -2.33
C PHE A 123 -11.62 -15.22 -2.38
N ALA A 124 -12.31 -15.79 -1.40
CA ALA A 124 -13.72 -15.55 -1.13
C ALA A 124 -13.90 -14.48 -0.04
N GLU A 125 -15.10 -13.93 0.06
CA GLU A 125 -15.47 -13.07 1.19
C GLU A 125 -15.33 -13.83 2.51
N GLY A 126 -14.75 -13.17 3.51
CA GLY A 126 -14.48 -13.74 4.83
C GLY A 126 -13.18 -14.55 4.94
N ASP A 127 -12.50 -14.88 3.83
CA ASP A 127 -11.21 -15.59 3.88
C ASP A 127 -10.15 -14.78 4.64
N ASP A 128 -9.30 -15.43 5.43
CA ASP A 128 -8.20 -14.76 6.12
C ASP A 128 -7.04 -14.46 5.17
N LEU A 129 -6.97 -13.21 4.69
CA LEU A 129 -5.93 -12.75 3.77
C LEU A 129 -4.53 -12.90 4.35
N ASN A 130 -4.33 -12.67 5.66
CA ASN A 130 -3.03 -12.83 6.31
C ASN A 130 -2.53 -14.27 6.14
N PHE A 131 -3.41 -15.23 6.43
CA PHE A 131 -3.08 -16.64 6.33
C PHE A 131 -2.88 -17.11 4.88
N LEU A 132 -3.70 -16.63 3.95
CA LEU A 132 -3.52 -16.92 2.52
C LEU A 132 -2.17 -16.45 1.99
N VAL A 133 -1.77 -15.21 2.33
CA VAL A 133 -0.46 -14.66 1.95
C VAL A 133 0.68 -15.45 2.57
N TYR A 134 0.60 -15.73 3.87
CA TYR A 134 1.60 -16.55 4.55
C TYR A 134 1.78 -17.91 3.87
N ARG A 135 0.68 -18.64 3.61
CA ARG A 135 0.75 -19.95 2.96
C ARG A 135 1.32 -19.88 1.55
N PHE A 136 0.99 -18.83 0.80
CA PHE A 136 1.52 -18.64 -0.54
C PHE A 136 3.05 -18.52 -0.52
N TYR A 137 3.59 -17.74 0.42
CA TYR A 137 5.02 -17.45 0.49
C TYR A 137 5.86 -18.43 1.33
N ASP A 138 5.22 -19.21 2.20
CA ASP A 138 5.85 -20.32 2.94
C ASP A 138 6.06 -21.57 2.07
N ALA A 139 5.44 -21.61 0.88
CA ALA A 139 5.59 -22.68 -0.08
C ALA A 139 6.93 -22.62 -0.84
N LYS A 140 7.32 -23.76 -1.42
CA LYS A 140 8.46 -23.84 -2.35
C LYS A 140 8.17 -23.01 -3.60
N PRO A 141 9.18 -22.35 -4.20
CA PRO A 141 9.03 -21.75 -5.51
C PRO A 141 8.77 -22.82 -6.57
N ASP A 142 8.17 -22.41 -7.68
CA ASP A 142 7.86 -23.32 -8.78
C ASP A 142 9.16 -23.82 -9.43
N SER A 143 9.13 -25.02 -10.02
CA SER A 143 10.31 -25.61 -10.66
C SER A 143 10.81 -24.71 -11.79
N GLY A 144 12.08 -24.31 -11.73
CA GLY A 144 12.69 -23.40 -12.72
C GLY A 144 12.47 -21.91 -12.41
N PHE A 145 11.94 -21.56 -11.23
CA PHE A 145 11.89 -20.18 -10.79
C PHE A 145 13.30 -19.57 -10.74
N GLN A 146 13.47 -18.44 -11.42
CA GLN A 146 14.71 -17.67 -11.40
C GLN A 146 14.54 -16.45 -10.48
N GLY A 147 15.51 -16.20 -9.63
CA GLY A 147 15.55 -15.03 -8.75
C GLY A 147 16.72 -15.11 -7.77
N THR A 148 17.16 -13.95 -7.28
CA THR A 148 18.16 -13.89 -6.21
C THR A 148 17.50 -14.34 -4.91
N ASN A 149 18.01 -15.40 -4.29
CA ASN A 149 17.68 -15.73 -2.91
C ASN A 149 18.43 -14.75 -2.00
N TYR A 150 17.72 -13.99 -1.18
CA TYR A 150 18.28 -13.00 -0.26
C TYR A 150 18.47 -13.54 1.16
N VAL A 151 18.15 -14.81 1.39
CA VAL A 151 18.36 -15.56 2.63
C VAL A 151 19.43 -16.63 2.36
N THR A 152 20.14 -17.07 3.39
CA THR A 152 21.21 -18.05 3.26
C THR A 152 20.72 -19.36 2.63
N GLU A 153 21.50 -19.90 1.68
CA GLU A 153 21.21 -21.15 0.96
C GLU A 153 21.33 -22.41 1.83
N ASP A 154 21.66 -22.26 3.11
CA ASP A 154 21.85 -23.37 4.07
C ASP A 154 20.54 -24.14 4.38
N GLY A 155 19.40 -23.66 3.89
CA GLY A 155 18.10 -24.32 4.04
C GLY A 155 17.93 -25.53 3.12
N ILE A 156 17.46 -26.65 3.68
CA ILE A 156 17.12 -27.90 2.95
C ILE A 156 16.08 -27.64 1.83
N THR A 157 15.34 -26.54 1.87
CA THR A 157 14.40 -26.12 0.84
C THR A 157 14.13 -24.62 0.91
N SER A 158 14.46 -23.89 -0.16
CA SER A 158 14.09 -22.48 -0.30
C SER A 158 12.58 -22.26 -0.40
N LYS A 159 12.12 -21.16 0.17
CA LYS A 159 10.72 -20.70 0.15
C LYS A 159 10.56 -19.43 -0.68
N ARG A 160 9.35 -19.17 -1.18
CA ARG A 160 9.07 -18.00 -2.05
C ARG A 160 9.40 -16.66 -1.38
N HIS A 161 9.18 -16.51 -0.06
CA HIS A 161 9.50 -15.24 0.62
C HIS A 161 10.98 -14.88 0.60
N GLU A 162 11.88 -15.85 0.45
CA GLU A 162 13.34 -15.61 0.47
C GLU A 162 13.82 -14.80 -0.75
N TYR A 163 13.00 -14.78 -1.82
CA TYR A 163 13.26 -14.03 -3.05
C TYR A 163 12.70 -12.60 -3.02
N LEU A 164 12.03 -12.22 -1.92
CA LEU A 164 11.49 -10.88 -1.69
C LEU A 164 12.45 -9.96 -0.92
N GLY A 165 13.67 -10.40 -0.66
CA GLY A 165 14.64 -9.65 0.14
C GLY A 165 14.86 -10.24 1.53
N PRO A 166 15.78 -9.64 2.32
CA PRO A 166 16.27 -10.25 3.56
C PRO A 166 15.25 -10.26 4.71
N THR A 167 14.26 -9.35 4.72
CA THR A 167 13.25 -9.26 5.79
C THR A 167 11.92 -8.74 5.22
N PRO A 168 11.20 -9.55 4.43
CA PRO A 168 9.97 -9.13 3.81
C PRO A 168 8.87 -8.95 4.86
N HIS A 169 8.12 -7.86 4.74
CA HIS A 169 6.98 -7.54 5.57
C HIS A 169 5.74 -7.33 4.70
N VAL A 170 4.58 -7.67 5.24
CA VAL A 170 3.29 -7.38 4.61
C VAL A 170 2.71 -6.15 5.29
N ALA A 171 2.54 -5.08 4.53
CA ALA A 171 2.01 -3.82 5.03
C ALA A 171 0.57 -3.52 4.56
N GLY A 172 0.06 -4.30 3.61
CA GLY A 172 -1.27 -4.18 3.06
C GLY A 172 -1.50 -5.15 1.90
N TYR A 173 -2.68 -5.09 1.31
CA TYR A 173 -3.07 -5.95 0.19
C TYR A 173 -3.52 -5.15 -1.00
N GLN A 174 -3.18 -5.67 -2.17
CA GLN A 174 -3.67 -5.16 -3.42
C GLN A 174 -4.73 -6.14 -3.96
N LEU A 175 -5.98 -5.72 -3.85
CA LEU A 175 -7.15 -6.52 -4.20
C LEU A 175 -7.71 -6.05 -5.55
N GLU A 176 -8.23 -6.99 -6.33
CA GLU A 176 -9.07 -6.75 -7.50
C GLU A 176 -10.40 -7.48 -7.30
N ASP A 177 -11.50 -6.74 -7.45
CA ASP A 177 -12.84 -7.29 -7.32
C ASP A 177 -13.08 -8.38 -8.38
N GLY A 178 -13.65 -9.50 -7.96
CA GLY A 178 -14.06 -10.55 -8.89
C GLY A 178 -15.34 -10.17 -9.63
N PRO A 179 -15.60 -10.72 -10.84
CA PRO A 179 -16.92 -10.62 -11.44
C PRO A 179 -17.92 -11.33 -10.51
N HIS A 180 -18.94 -10.58 -10.08
CA HIS A 180 -20.09 -11.09 -9.34
C HIS A 180 -20.91 -12.07 -10.17
#